data_AF-A0A0K3C6J3-F1
#
_entry.id   AF-A0A0K3C6J3-F1
#
_cell.length_a   1.000
_cell.length_b   1.000
_cell.length_c   1.000
_cell.angle_alpha   90.00
_cell.angle_beta   90.00
_cell.angle_gamma   90.00
#
_symmetry.space_group_name_H-M   'P 1'
#
loop_
_entity.id
_entity.type
_entity.pdbx_description
1 polymer ?
#
loop_
_entity_poly.entity_id
_entity_poly.type
_entity_poly.pdbx_seq_one_letter_code
_entity_poly.pdbx_strand_id
1 'polypeptide(L)'
;MSKHNTDLVMCRKQAGIAIGRTCEKCDGKCPICDSYVRPAEIVRICDECNFGTYGGRCIVCGGNGISDAYYCAECVRLEKSRDGCPKIVNIGTSRTDAFYTRKAAGQFVKG
;
A
#
# COMPACT_ATOMS: atom_id res chain seq x y z
N MET A 1 -0.51 -7.87 0.34
CA MET A 1 -0.79 -7.62 -1.09
C MET A 1 0.24 -6.61 -1.53
N SER A 2 1.48 -7.00 -1.77
CA SER A 2 2.40 -6.08 -2.42
C SER A 2 3.43 -6.78 -3.30
N LYS A 3 3.99 -7.93 -2.89
CA LYS A 3 4.99 -8.67 -3.69
C LYS A 3 4.44 -9.87 -4.47
N HIS A 4 3.46 -10.57 -3.91
CA HIS A 4 2.96 -11.83 -4.50
C HIS A 4 2.08 -11.64 -5.75
N ASN A 5 1.55 -10.43 -5.92
CA ASN A 5 0.68 -10.09 -7.03
C ASN A 5 1.47 -9.23 -8.01
N THR A 6 1.84 -9.82 -9.15
CA THR A 6 2.72 -9.20 -10.17
C THR A 6 2.05 -8.07 -10.95
N ASP A 7 0.73 -7.94 -10.83
CA ASP A 7 -0.11 -6.95 -11.51
C ASP A 7 -0.25 -5.64 -10.72
N LEU A 8 0.23 -5.56 -9.48
CA LEU A 8 0.17 -4.33 -8.68
C LEU A 8 1.22 -3.31 -9.13
N VAL A 9 0.77 -2.11 -9.44
CA VAL A 9 1.59 -1.00 -9.92
C VAL A 9 1.77 0.03 -8.81
N MET A 10 3.03 0.28 -8.47
CA MET A 10 3.42 1.36 -7.57
C MET A 10 3.47 2.70 -8.32
N CYS A 11 3.14 3.79 -7.61
CA CYS A 11 3.13 5.14 -8.18
C CYS A 11 4.51 5.60 -8.67
N ARG A 12 5.56 5.43 -7.86
CA ARG A 12 6.97 5.83 -8.15
C ARG A 12 7.21 7.30 -8.52
N LYS A 13 6.23 8.19 -8.31
CA LYS A 13 6.45 9.64 -8.38
C LYS A 13 7.38 10.11 -7.26
N GLN A 14 7.97 11.29 -7.42
CA GLN A 14 8.80 11.93 -6.41
C GLN A 14 8.08 11.96 -5.05
N ALA A 15 8.72 11.41 -4.02
CA ALA A 15 8.16 11.42 -2.67
C ALA A 15 8.15 12.86 -2.13
N GLY A 16 7.01 13.24 -1.54
CA GLY A 16 6.85 14.52 -0.85
C GLY A 16 7.10 14.39 0.65
N ILE A 17 6.50 15.29 1.42
CA ILE A 17 6.63 15.29 2.89
C ILE A 17 5.56 14.43 3.58
N ALA A 18 4.49 14.06 2.87
CA ALA A 18 3.37 13.33 3.44
C ALA A 18 3.80 11.90 3.87
N ILE A 19 3.35 11.48 5.05
CA ILE A 19 3.64 10.15 5.59
C ILE A 19 2.65 9.14 5.01
N GLY A 20 3.16 8.01 4.55
CA GLY A 20 2.34 6.89 4.09
C GLY A 20 1.67 6.19 5.28
N ARG A 21 0.39 5.85 5.13
CA ARG A 21 -0.41 5.18 6.17
C ARG A 21 -0.79 3.76 5.74
N THR A 22 -1.01 2.87 6.69
CA THR A 22 -1.51 1.50 6.50
C THR A 22 -2.79 1.25 7.27
N CYS A 23 -3.69 0.43 6.72
CA CYS A 23 -4.87 -0.04 7.45
C CYS A 23 -4.51 -1.22 8.37
N GLU A 24 -5.41 -1.60 9.28
CA GLU A 24 -5.24 -2.77 10.18
C GLU A 24 -4.78 -4.05 9.47
N LYS A 25 -5.32 -4.35 8.27
CA LYS A 25 -4.97 -5.57 7.51
C LYS A 25 -3.57 -5.51 6.87
N CYS A 26 -3.05 -4.32 6.71
CA CYS A 26 -1.76 -4.05 6.06
C CYS A 26 -0.71 -3.54 7.06
N ASP A 27 -1.05 -3.51 8.35
CA ASP A 27 -0.22 -2.94 9.39
C ASP A 27 1.10 -3.71 9.54
N GLY A 28 2.17 -2.99 9.85
CA GLY A 28 3.53 -3.51 10.01
C GLY A 28 4.21 -4.01 8.74
N LYS A 29 3.55 -4.01 7.57
CA LYS A 29 4.13 -4.52 6.31
C LYS A 29 5.01 -3.48 5.64
N CYS A 30 6.23 -3.89 5.29
CA CYS A 30 7.08 -3.16 4.37
C CYS A 30 6.40 -3.09 2.98
N PRO A 31 6.17 -1.89 2.40
CA PRO A 31 5.46 -1.76 1.13
C PRO A 31 6.14 -2.47 -0.05
N ILE A 32 7.45 -2.65 0.01
CA ILE A 32 8.25 -3.19 -1.09
C ILE A 32 8.31 -4.72 -1.07
N CYS A 33 8.54 -5.32 0.10
CA CYS A 33 8.80 -6.76 0.22
C CYS A 33 7.77 -7.53 1.04
N ASP A 34 6.72 -6.88 1.55
CA ASP A 34 5.70 -7.45 2.44
C ASP A 34 6.26 -8.01 3.78
N SER A 35 7.52 -7.72 4.15
CA SER A 35 8.12 -8.14 5.42
C SER A 35 7.55 -7.38 6.61
N TYR A 36 7.39 -8.06 7.75
CA TYR A 36 6.90 -7.47 9.02
C TYR A 36 8.01 -7.14 10.01
N VAL A 37 9.26 -7.45 9.69
CA VAL A 37 10.37 -7.37 10.65
C VAL A 37 11.33 -6.24 10.34
N ARG A 38 11.92 -5.69 11.41
CA ARG A 38 12.98 -4.68 11.38
C ARG A 38 12.60 -3.41 10.58
N PRO A 39 11.56 -2.65 11.00
CA PRO A 39 11.29 -1.33 10.42
C PRO A 39 12.48 -0.40 10.67
N ALA A 40 12.85 0.41 9.67
CA ALA A 40 14.04 1.27 9.72
C ALA A 40 13.74 2.72 9.33
N GLU A 41 12.99 2.94 8.25
CA GLU A 41 12.74 4.28 7.71
C GLU A 41 11.24 4.50 7.50
N ILE A 42 10.74 5.70 7.80
CA ILE A 42 9.34 6.05 7.59
C ILE A 42 9.03 6.24 6.11
N VAL A 43 7.88 5.75 5.66
CA VAL A 43 7.47 5.84 4.26
C VAL A 43 6.92 7.23 3.96
N ARG A 44 7.40 7.83 2.86
CA ARG A 44 6.87 9.08 2.31
C ARG A 44 6.13 8.84 1.00
N ILE A 45 5.06 9.59 0.77
CA ILE A 45 4.23 9.51 -0.44
C ILE A 45 4.28 10.83 -1.23
N CYS A 46 4.01 10.77 -2.53
CA CYS A 46 3.94 11.97 -3.37
C CYS A 46 2.68 12.78 -3.05
N ASP A 47 2.69 14.07 -3.40
CA ASP A 47 1.61 15.00 -3.05
C ASP A 47 0.29 14.64 -3.73
N GLU A 48 0.35 14.15 -4.97
CA GLU A 48 -0.85 13.67 -5.68
C GLU A 48 -1.51 12.47 -4.97
N CYS A 49 -0.71 11.54 -4.46
CA CYS A 49 -1.20 10.38 -3.72
C CYS A 49 -1.81 10.75 -2.36
N ASN A 50 -1.50 11.95 -1.84
CA ASN A 50 -2.02 12.46 -0.59
C ASN A 50 -3.18 13.47 -0.78
N PHE A 51 -3.53 13.80 -2.02
CA PHE A 51 -4.49 14.88 -2.29
C PHE A 51 -5.96 14.45 -2.04
N GLY A 52 -6.72 15.34 -1.40
CA GLY A 52 -8.17 15.19 -1.21
C GLY A 52 -8.57 13.89 -0.48
N THR A 53 -9.52 13.15 -1.06
CA THR A 53 -10.03 11.90 -0.47
C THR A 53 -9.03 10.74 -0.47
N TYR A 54 -7.90 10.87 -1.18
CA TYR A 54 -6.81 9.89 -1.17
C TYR A 54 -5.88 10.06 0.03
N GLY A 55 -5.90 11.22 0.69
CA GLY A 55 -5.16 11.50 1.91
C GLY A 55 -5.56 10.56 3.05
N GLY A 56 -4.58 10.13 3.84
CA GLY A 56 -4.81 9.23 4.98
C GLY A 56 -5.25 7.80 4.61
N ARG A 57 -5.35 7.45 3.33
CA ARG A 57 -5.67 6.08 2.90
C ARG A 57 -4.46 5.15 2.92
N CYS A 58 -4.73 3.87 3.17
CA CYS A 58 -3.75 2.80 3.14
C CYS A 58 -3.01 2.77 1.80
N ILE A 59 -1.68 2.86 1.84
CA ILE A 59 -0.84 2.88 0.63
C ILE A 59 -0.83 1.56 -0.14
N VAL A 60 -1.25 0.46 0.50
CA VAL A 60 -1.24 -0.90 -0.09
C VAL A 60 -2.59 -1.25 -0.72
N CYS A 61 -3.71 -0.95 -0.04
CA CYS A 61 -5.04 -1.42 -0.45
C CYS A 61 -6.09 -0.32 -0.61
N GLY A 62 -5.77 0.93 -0.28
CA GLY A 62 -6.70 2.06 -0.37
C GLY A 62 -7.78 2.13 0.72
N GLY A 63 -7.76 1.25 1.72
CA GLY A 63 -8.67 1.33 2.89
C GLY A 63 -8.33 2.49 3.85
N ASN A 64 -9.05 2.59 4.97
CA ASN A 64 -8.79 3.62 5.98
C ASN A 64 -7.41 3.41 6.64
N GLY A 65 -6.53 4.42 6.63
CA GLY A 65 -5.18 4.33 7.20
C GLY A 65 -5.15 4.71 8.68
N ILE A 66 -4.53 3.85 9.49
CA ILE A 66 -4.56 3.91 10.96
C ILE A 66 -3.15 4.02 11.54
N SER A 67 -2.19 3.31 10.96
CA SER A 67 -0.78 3.32 11.38
C SER A 67 0.12 3.97 10.34
N ASP A 68 1.28 4.46 10.76
CA ASP A 68 2.33 4.93 9.85
C ASP A 68 3.06 3.73 9.23
N ALA A 69 3.36 3.84 7.94
CA ALA A 69 4.05 2.81 7.21
C ALA A 69 5.57 2.98 7.30
N TYR A 70 6.30 1.86 7.37
CA TYR A 70 7.76 1.82 7.45
C TYR A 70 8.35 0.91 6.39
N TYR A 71 9.51 1.28 5.86
CA TYR A 71 10.38 0.40 5.10
C TYR A 71 11.20 -0.46 6.06
N CYS A 72 11.39 -1.74 5.70
CA CYS A 72 12.28 -2.60 6.47
C CYS A 72 13.75 -2.28 6.20
N ALA A 73 14.62 -2.60 7.16
CA ALA A 73 16.06 -2.36 7.10
C ALA A 73 16.73 -2.92 5.84
N GLU A 74 16.25 -4.05 5.33
CA GLU A 74 16.80 -4.65 4.10
C GLU A 74 16.47 -3.81 2.86
N CYS A 75 15.24 -3.29 2.76
CA CYS A 75 14.85 -2.44 1.63
C CYS A 75 15.57 -1.10 1.68
N VAL A 76 15.79 -0.55 2.86
CA VAL A 76 16.60 0.67 3.04
C VAL A 76 18.06 0.41 2.66
N ARG A 77 18.66 -0.70 3.10
CA ARG A 77 20.05 -1.06 2.77
C ARG A 77 20.28 -1.30 1.28
N LEU A 78 19.27 -1.83 0.58
CA LEU A 78 19.29 -2.00 -0.88
C LEU A 78 18.86 -0.74 -1.64
N GLU A 79 18.67 0.38 -0.94
CA GLU A 79 18.20 1.67 -1.47
C GLU A 79 16.84 1.64 -2.17
N LYS A 80 16.06 0.57 -2.03
CA LYS A 80 14.71 0.46 -2.60
C LYS A 80 13.72 1.44 -1.96
N SER A 81 14.01 1.95 -0.76
CA SER A 81 13.21 3.02 -0.14
C SER A 81 13.28 4.35 -0.92
N ARG A 82 14.23 4.47 -1.86
CA ARG A 82 14.50 5.70 -2.63
C ARG A 82 13.92 5.67 -4.05
N ASP A 83 13.22 4.60 -4.44
CA ASP A 83 12.61 4.43 -5.77
C ASP A 83 11.41 5.40 -6.03
N GLY A 84 10.93 6.09 -5.00
CA GLY A 84 9.81 7.03 -5.08
C GLY A 84 8.60 6.60 -4.25
N CYS A 85 7.42 7.13 -4.58
CA CYS A 85 6.19 6.88 -3.84
C CYS A 85 5.72 5.40 -3.97
N PRO A 86 5.61 4.64 -2.87
CA PRO A 86 5.27 3.22 -2.92
C PRO A 86 3.75 2.95 -2.92
N LYS A 87 2.91 3.98 -3.10
CA LYS A 87 1.44 3.80 -3.09
C LYS A 87 1.00 3.01 -4.32
N ILE A 88 0.18 1.99 -4.10
CA ILE A 88 -0.43 1.20 -5.18
C ILE A 88 -1.56 2.01 -5.81
N VAL A 89 -1.51 2.17 -7.14
CA VAL A 89 -2.46 3.01 -7.88
C VAL A 89 -3.60 2.22 -8.52
N ASN A 90 -3.40 0.94 -8.79
CA ASN A 90 -4.39 0.06 -9.40
C ASN A 90 -4.99 -0.95 -8.41
N ILE A 91 -6.11 -1.57 -8.79
CA ILE A 91 -6.72 -2.67 -8.07
C ILE A 91 -6.33 -3.97 -8.77
N GLY A 92 -5.65 -4.87 -8.06
CA GLY A 92 -5.22 -6.15 -8.63
C GLY A 92 -6.38 -7.09 -8.96
N THR A 93 -6.13 -7.96 -9.93
CA THR A 93 -7.03 -9.02 -10.43
C THR A 93 -7.61 -9.88 -9.32
N SER A 94 -6.78 -10.36 -8.39
CA SER A 94 -7.25 -11.23 -7.29
C SER A 94 -8.32 -10.58 -6.41
N ARG A 95 -8.28 -9.25 -6.23
CA ARG A 95 -9.30 -8.54 -5.45
C ARG A 95 -10.58 -8.36 -6.25
N THR A 96 -10.44 -8.07 -7.54
CA THR A 96 -11.55 -7.92 -8.48
C THR A 96 -12.30 -9.25 -8.63
N ASP A 97 -11.58 -10.35 -8.81
CA ASP A 97 -12.17 -11.70 -8.89
C ASP A 97 -12.88 -12.07 -7.60
N ALA A 98 -12.24 -11.87 -6.44
CA ALA A 98 -12.86 -12.14 -5.15
C ALA A 98 -14.17 -11.36 -4.94
N PHE A 99 -14.26 -10.14 -5.47
CA PHE A 99 -15.49 -9.36 -5.42
C PHE A 99 -16.60 -10.00 -6.26
N TYR A 100 -16.30 -10.35 -7.52
CA TYR A 100 -17.30 -10.96 -8.41
C TYR A 100 -17.72 -12.36 -7.96
N THR A 101 -16.79 -13.18 -7.45
CA THR A 101 -17.12 -14.51 -6.90
C THR A 101 -18.05 -14.40 -5.68
N ARG A 102 -17.81 -13.46 -4.76
CA ARG A 102 -18.71 -13.24 -3.61
C ARG A 102 -20.09 -12.71 -4.03
N LYS A 103 -20.11 -11.83 -5.03
CA LYS A 103 -21.36 -11.32 -5.61
C LYS A 103 -22.18 -12.45 -6.24
N ALA A 104 -21.54 -13.34 -7.00
CA ALA A 104 -22.18 -14.51 -7.59
C ALA A 104 -22.69 -15.50 -6.52
N ALA A 105 -21.98 -15.64 -5.40
CA ALA A 105 -22.38 -16.46 -4.26
C ALA A 105 -23.47 -15.84 -3.36
N GLY A 106 -24.03 -14.67 -3.73
CA GLY A 106 -25.06 -13.98 -2.94
C GLY A 106 -24.55 -13.36 -1.63
N GLN A 107 -23.24 -13.37 -1.38
CA GLN A 107 -22.60 -12.84 -0.16
C GLN A 107 -22.27 -11.34 -0.29
N PHE A 108 -23.14 -10.59 -0.96
CA PHE A 108 -22.92 -9.17 -1.20
C PHE A 108 -23.24 -8.35 0.05
N VAL A 109 -22.21 -8.00 0.81
CA VAL A 109 -22.32 -7.00 1.88
C VAL A 109 -22.13 -5.62 1.25
N LYS A 110 -23.19 -4.79 1.21
CA LYS A 110 -23.01 -3.35 0.99
C LYS A 110 -22.18 -2.82 2.15
N GLY A 111 -20.92 -2.48 1.87
CA GLY A 111 -20.05 -1.75 2.79
C GLY A 111 -20.57 -0.34 3.01
#